data_AF-A0A954NSE0-F1
#
_entry.id   AF-A0A954NSE0-F1
#
_cell.length_a   1.000
_cell.length_b   1.000
_cell.length_c   1.000
_cell.angle_alpha   90.00
_cell.angle_beta   90.00
_cell.angle_gamma   90.00
#
_symmetry.space_group_name_H-M   'P 1'
#
loop_
_entity.id
_entity.type
_entity.pdbx_description
1 polymer ?
#
loop_
_entity_poly.entity_id
_entity_poly.type
_entity_poly.pdbx_seq_one_letter_code
_entity_poly.pdbx_strand_id
1 'polypeptide(L)'
;MPKLYNCNRILLYKRTHEGDPDPATGRFGVYNCMGRVRDQDFDAVIGIGGKGPEAIRNGLAGVVNWIGVGASKSRERCRFGDRVTMVRFEMFRYLVSEAVDVREVPTRLSKLMYDGKVRHIIIDERFPDELREANNLIRRSLSNKISPTVSMRRNRRCKPPQRGMECG
;
A
#
# COMPACT_ATOMS: atom_id res chain seq x y z
N MET A 1 12.83 -0.53 -22.70
CA MET A 1 12.94 -1.70 -21.80
C MET A 1 12.47 -1.26 -20.42
N PRO A 2 11.48 -1.90 -19.77
CA PRO A 2 11.22 -1.60 -18.37
C PRO A 2 12.49 -1.94 -17.57
N LYS A 3 12.97 -1.01 -16.73
CA LYS A 3 14.01 -1.34 -15.74
C LYS A 3 13.53 -2.59 -15.00
N LEU A 4 14.32 -3.66 -14.98
CA LEU A 4 14.04 -4.80 -14.11
C LEU A 4 14.37 -4.33 -12.69
N TYR A 5 13.33 -3.98 -11.92
CA TYR A 5 13.53 -3.59 -10.53
C TYR A 5 13.78 -4.86 -9.73
N ASN A 6 15.05 -5.07 -9.39
CA ASN A 6 15.45 -6.03 -8.39
C ASN A 6 15.85 -5.24 -7.14
N CYS A 7 14.94 -5.20 -6.19
CA CYS A 7 15.12 -4.51 -4.91
C CYS A 7 15.85 -5.43 -3.95
N ASN A 8 16.80 -4.87 -3.20
CA ASN A 8 17.58 -5.60 -2.20
C ASN A 8 16.94 -5.52 -0.83
N ARG A 9 16.20 -4.44 -0.56
CA ARG A 9 15.52 -4.20 0.71
C ARG A 9 14.07 -3.78 0.46
N ILE A 10 13.12 -4.61 0.88
CA ILE A 10 11.69 -4.38 0.67
C ILE A 10 10.98 -4.30 2.02
N LEU A 11 10.31 -3.18 2.27
CA LEU A 11 9.41 -3.04 3.41
C LEU A 11 8.07 -3.69 3.08
N LEU A 12 7.76 -4.79 3.74
CA LEU A 12 6.42 -5.40 3.73
C LEU A 12 5.68 -4.99 5.00
N TYR A 13 4.46 -4.45 4.90
CA TYR A 13 3.70 -4.06 6.09
C TYR A 13 2.19 -4.25 5.95
N LYS A 14 1.53 -4.37 7.11
CA LYS A 14 0.06 -4.43 7.21
C LYS A 14 -0.55 -3.03 7.22
N ARG A 15 -1.42 -2.78 6.25
CA ARG A 15 -2.29 -1.61 6.16
C ARG A 15 -3.66 -1.96 6.75
N THR A 16 -4.23 -1.05 7.53
CA THR A 16 -5.57 -1.24 8.15
C THR A 16 -6.58 -0.19 7.71
N HIS A 17 -6.12 0.98 7.27
CA HIS A 17 -6.93 2.12 6.87
C HIS A 17 -6.48 2.68 5.52
N GLU A 18 -7.30 3.54 4.94
CA GLU A 18 -7.05 4.21 3.67
C GLU A 18 -6.28 5.53 3.80
N GLY A 19 -5.78 6.07 2.68
CA GLY A 19 -5.19 7.40 2.62
C GLY A 19 -3.69 7.50 2.89
N ASP A 20 -3.04 6.45 3.43
CA ASP A 20 -1.58 6.37 3.52
C ASP A 20 -1.08 5.03 2.95
N PRO A 21 -0.40 5.01 1.79
CA PRO A 21 0.00 6.17 0.99
C PRO A 21 -1.19 6.89 0.35
N ASP A 22 -0.97 8.16 0.03
CA ASP A 22 -1.91 8.97 -0.74
C ASP A 22 -2.11 8.34 -2.14
N PRO A 23 -3.34 7.94 -2.51
CA PRO A 23 -3.57 7.21 -3.77
C PRO A 23 -3.26 8.02 -5.04
N ALA A 24 -3.32 9.35 -4.97
CA ALA A 24 -3.11 10.22 -6.13
C ALA A 24 -1.62 10.50 -6.39
N THR A 25 -0.83 10.61 -5.32
CA THR A 25 0.58 11.02 -5.39
C THR A 25 1.57 9.91 -5.03
N GLY A 26 1.10 8.82 -4.44
CA GLY A 26 1.95 7.74 -3.91
C GLY A 26 2.77 8.13 -2.68
N ARG A 27 2.54 9.32 -2.10
CA ARG A 27 3.27 9.79 -0.91
C ARG A 27 2.91 8.95 0.30
N PHE A 28 3.93 8.38 0.93
CA PHE A 28 3.78 7.55 2.12
C PHE A 28 4.32 8.25 3.36
N GLY A 29 3.47 8.39 4.38
CA GLY A 29 3.68 9.19 5.59
C GLY A 29 2.77 10.41 5.70
N VAL A 30 1.79 10.58 4.80
CA VAL A 30 0.88 11.75 4.77
C VAL A 30 0.03 11.84 6.04
N TYR A 31 -0.33 10.69 6.61
CA TYR A 31 -1.03 10.58 7.89
C TYR A 31 -0.11 10.05 9.00
N ASN A 32 1.21 10.17 8.82
CA ASN A 32 2.22 9.66 9.74
C ASN A 32 2.12 8.14 10.01
N CYS A 33 1.50 7.36 9.11
CA CYS A 33 1.24 5.95 9.36
C CYS A 33 2.52 5.12 9.29
N MET A 34 2.77 4.26 10.28
CA MET A 34 4.04 3.51 10.51
C MET A 34 5.17 4.28 11.21
N GLY A 35 5.02 5.58 11.49
CA GLY A 35 6.01 6.40 12.21
C GLY A 35 7.46 6.17 11.74
N ARG A 36 8.34 5.84 12.70
CA ARG A 36 9.79 5.62 12.50
C ARG A 36 10.13 4.43 11.59
N VAL A 37 9.20 3.55 11.27
CA VAL A 37 9.46 2.46 10.30
C VAL A 37 9.85 3.04 8.94
N ARG A 38 9.31 4.21 8.58
CA ARG A 38 9.68 4.92 7.34
C ARG A 38 11.11 5.46 7.34
N ASP A 39 11.76 5.56 8.50
CA ASP A 39 13.15 5.99 8.63
C ASP A 39 14.13 4.86 8.26
N GLN A 40 13.67 3.60 8.23
CA GLN A 40 14.51 2.46 7.86
C GLN A 40 14.89 2.50 6.37
N ASP A 41 16.02 1.89 6.03
CA ASP A 41 16.46 1.81 4.64
C ASP A 41 15.76 0.69 3.87
N PHE A 42 15.20 1.05 2.71
CA PHE A 42 14.46 0.18 1.81
C PHE A 42 14.35 0.82 0.43
N ASP A 43 14.34 -0.02 -0.61
CA ASP A 43 14.21 0.37 -2.02
C ASP A 43 12.74 0.42 -2.46
N ALA A 44 11.91 -0.42 -1.83
CA ALA A 44 10.51 -0.60 -2.19
C ALA A 44 9.64 -0.88 -0.97
N VAL A 45 8.34 -0.66 -1.14
CA VAL A 45 7.31 -0.96 -0.14
C VAL A 45 6.19 -1.78 -0.79
N ILE A 46 5.75 -2.82 -0.08
CA ILE A 46 4.56 -3.60 -0.41
C ILE A 46 3.59 -3.46 0.75
N GLY A 47 2.44 -2.83 0.50
CA GLY A 47 1.35 -2.75 1.47
C GLY A 47 0.38 -3.89 1.27
N ILE A 48 0.16 -4.70 2.31
CA ILE A 48 -0.86 -5.75 2.35
C ILE A 48 -1.91 -5.41 3.40
N GLY A 49 -3.18 -5.76 3.20
CA GLY A 49 -4.18 -5.48 4.24
C GLY A 49 -4.13 -6.50 5.36
N GLY A 50 -4.28 -6.06 6.61
CA GLY A 50 -4.34 -6.96 7.76
C GLY A 50 -5.52 -7.96 7.71
N LYS A 51 -5.56 -8.94 8.62
CA LYS A 51 -6.73 -9.85 8.79
C LYS A 51 -7.72 -9.39 9.88
N GLY A 52 -7.48 -8.22 10.48
CA GLY A 52 -8.31 -7.70 11.56
C GLY A 52 -9.61 -7.03 11.07
N PRO A 53 -10.57 -6.75 11.98
CA PRO A 53 -11.87 -6.19 11.64
C PRO A 53 -11.80 -4.89 10.83
N GLU A 54 -10.82 -4.03 11.11
CA GLU A 54 -10.64 -2.76 10.41
C GLU A 54 -10.28 -2.96 8.93
N ALA A 55 -9.34 -3.87 8.64
CA ALA A 55 -8.95 -4.18 7.27
C ALA A 55 -10.08 -4.87 6.49
N ILE A 56 -10.89 -5.70 7.17
CA ILE A 56 -12.09 -6.32 6.59
C ILE A 56 -13.12 -5.25 6.21
N ARG A 57 -13.44 -4.33 7.14
CA ARG A 57 -14.39 -3.23 6.89
C ARG A 57 -13.97 -2.34 5.73
N ASN A 58 -12.66 -2.14 5.55
CA ASN A 58 -12.11 -1.33 4.47
C ASN A 58 -11.90 -2.12 3.16
N GLY A 59 -12.27 -3.41 3.08
CA GLY A 59 -12.09 -4.21 1.86
C GLY A 59 -10.62 -4.46 1.48
N LEU A 60 -9.71 -4.33 2.46
CA LEU A 60 -8.27 -4.44 2.26
C LEU A 60 -7.73 -5.82 2.64
N ALA A 61 -8.50 -6.60 3.41
CA ALA A 61 -7.99 -7.74 4.15
C ALA A 61 -7.36 -8.83 3.27
N GLY A 62 -6.17 -9.29 3.68
CA GLY A 62 -5.54 -10.48 3.11
C GLY A 62 -4.96 -10.31 1.70
N VAL A 63 -4.98 -9.10 1.14
CA VAL A 63 -4.55 -8.83 -0.24
C VAL A 63 -3.54 -7.70 -0.32
N VAL A 64 -2.73 -7.68 -1.37
CA VAL A 64 -1.85 -6.55 -1.72
C VAL A 64 -2.72 -5.36 -2.07
N ASN A 65 -2.46 -4.22 -1.41
CA ASN A 65 -3.21 -2.99 -1.59
C ASN A 65 -2.46 -1.97 -2.44
N TRP A 66 -1.13 -1.95 -2.38
CA TRP A 66 -0.30 -1.03 -3.16
C TRP A 66 1.17 -1.45 -3.16
N ILE A 67 1.91 -0.95 -4.14
CA ILE A 67 3.36 -1.16 -4.29
C ILE A 67 4.02 0.16 -4.68
N GLY A 68 5.13 0.49 -4.03
CA GLY A 68 6.00 1.62 -4.37
C GLY A 68 7.45 1.15 -4.55
N VAL A 69 8.14 1.65 -5.56
CA VAL A 69 9.52 1.24 -5.92
C VAL A 69 10.39 2.45 -6.24
N GLY A 70 11.68 2.37 -5.89
CA GLY A 70 12.61 3.49 -6.02
C GLY A 70 12.33 4.52 -4.93
N ALA A 71 12.33 4.07 -3.68
CA ALA A 71 11.99 4.91 -2.54
C ALA A 71 13.01 6.04 -2.35
N SER A 72 12.52 7.27 -2.28
CA SER A 72 13.28 8.46 -1.90
C SER A 72 12.64 9.08 -0.66
N LYS A 73 13.49 9.54 0.27
CA LYS A 73 13.06 10.01 1.59
C LYS A 73 13.36 11.49 1.74
N SER A 74 12.43 12.24 2.32
CA SER A 74 12.63 13.64 2.69
C SER A 74 11.91 13.99 3.98
N ARG A 75 12.31 15.07 4.64
CA ARG A 75 11.66 15.55 5.87
C ARG A 75 10.60 16.59 5.51
N GLU A 76 9.33 16.26 5.76
CA GLU A 76 8.18 17.10 5.42
C GLU A 76 7.19 17.16 6.58
N ARG A 77 6.22 18.08 6.54
CA ARG A 77 5.10 18.07 7.49
C ARG A 77 3.99 17.13 7.00
N CYS A 78 3.52 16.24 7.88
CA CYS A 78 2.32 15.43 7.61
C CYS A 78 1.04 16.29 7.76
N ARG A 79 -0.13 15.71 7.49
CA ARG A 79 -1.42 16.41 7.65
C ARG A 79 -1.74 16.87 9.07
N PHE A 80 -1.11 16.26 10.07
CA PHE A 80 -1.25 16.66 11.48
C PHE A 80 -0.26 17.76 11.90
N GLY A 81 0.63 18.20 11.00
CA GLY A 81 1.61 19.25 11.27
C GLY A 81 2.97 18.74 11.77
N ASP A 82 3.08 17.48 12.19
CA ASP A 82 4.34 16.87 12.64
C ASP A 82 5.37 16.79 11.51
N ARG A 83 6.64 17.01 11.84
CA ARG A 83 7.74 16.70 10.91
C ARG A 83 7.99 15.21 10.87
N VAL A 84 7.79 14.62 9.69
CA VAL A 84 7.91 13.18 9.46
C VAL A 84 8.85 12.90 8.30
N THR A 85 9.33 11.66 8.23
CA THR A 85 9.93 11.14 7.00
C THR A 85 8.80 10.82 6.02
N MET A 86 8.77 11.57 4.93
CA MET A 86 7.89 11.36 3.79
C MET A 86 8.64 10.54 2.75
N VAL A 87 7.98 9.51 2.23
CA VAL A 87 8.55 8.62 1.22
C VAL A 87 7.83 8.82 -0.10
N ARG A 88 8.61 8.99 -1.17
CA ARG A 88 8.14 9.06 -2.55
C ARG A 88 8.76 7.91 -3.33
N PHE A 89 8.15 7.56 -4.45
CA PHE A 89 8.57 6.42 -5.26
C PHE A 89 8.74 6.85 -6.72
N GLU A 90 9.75 6.31 -7.39
CA GLU A 90 9.88 6.44 -8.85
C GLU A 90 8.69 5.82 -9.57
N MET A 91 8.14 4.73 -9.01
CA MET A 91 6.93 4.09 -9.50
C MET A 91 6.02 3.74 -8.35
N PHE A 92 4.73 3.95 -8.56
CA PHE A 92 3.69 3.67 -7.60
C PHE A 92 2.49 2.99 -8.28
N ARG A 93 1.90 2.01 -7.61
CA ARG A 93 0.68 1.33 -8.01
C ARG A 93 -0.24 1.21 -6.82
N TYR A 94 -1.44 1.77 -6.94
CA TYR A 94 -2.53 1.57 -5.98
C TYR A 94 -3.46 0.48 -6.51
N LEU A 95 -3.59 -0.63 -5.78
CA LEU A 95 -4.18 -1.88 -6.27
C LEU A 95 -5.54 -2.20 -5.61
N VAL A 96 -6.11 -1.31 -4.79
CA VAL A 96 -7.34 -1.60 -4.03
C VAL A 96 -8.54 -1.94 -4.92
N SER A 97 -8.59 -1.43 -6.16
CA SER A 97 -9.65 -1.70 -7.14
C SER A 97 -9.24 -2.64 -8.27
N GLU A 98 -8.04 -3.23 -8.20
CA GLU A 98 -7.51 -4.09 -9.27
C GLU A 98 -8.03 -5.53 -9.16
N ALA A 99 -7.81 -6.30 -10.22
CA ALA A 99 -8.12 -7.73 -10.28
C ALA A 99 -7.38 -8.54 -9.19
N VAL A 100 -8.00 -9.64 -8.76
CA VAL A 100 -7.56 -10.44 -7.60
C VAL A 100 -6.16 -11.05 -7.81
N ASP A 101 -5.83 -11.46 -9.03
CA ASP A 101 -4.56 -12.08 -9.40
C ASP A 101 -3.35 -11.15 -9.18
N VAL A 102 -3.54 -9.85 -9.35
CA VAL A 102 -2.52 -8.81 -9.09
C VAL A 102 -2.39 -8.52 -7.59
N ARG A 103 -3.46 -8.81 -6.83
CA ARG A 103 -3.59 -8.51 -5.40
C ARG A 103 -3.30 -9.71 -4.51
N GLU A 104 -3.05 -10.88 -5.06
CA GLU A 104 -2.74 -12.07 -4.29
C GLU A 104 -1.41 -11.88 -3.54
N VAL A 105 -1.42 -12.12 -2.23
CA VAL A 105 -0.20 -12.10 -1.41
C VAL A 105 0.50 -13.46 -1.58
N PRO A 106 1.75 -13.51 -2.06
CA PRO A 106 2.51 -14.74 -2.15
C PRO A 106 2.55 -15.50 -0.81
N THR A 107 2.51 -16.83 -0.87
CA THR A 107 2.32 -17.67 0.32
C THR A 107 3.38 -17.42 1.39
N ARG A 108 4.65 -17.21 1.03
CA ARG A 108 5.69 -16.99 2.04
C ARG A 108 5.57 -15.61 2.67
N LEU A 109 5.25 -14.59 1.88
CA LEU A 109 4.96 -13.25 2.40
C LEU A 109 3.75 -13.26 3.34
N SER A 110 2.73 -14.04 2.99
CA SER A 110 1.54 -14.26 3.81
C SER A 110 1.90 -14.92 5.15
N LYS A 111 2.69 -16.00 5.13
CA LYS A 111 3.18 -16.67 6.35
C LYS A 111 3.99 -15.74 7.25
N LEU A 112 5.00 -15.05 6.67
CA LEU A 112 5.81 -14.07 7.40
C LEU A 112 4.95 -13.04 8.13
N MET A 113 3.88 -12.57 7.48
CA MET A 113 3.07 -11.51 8.03
C MET A 113 1.97 -12.01 8.96
N TYR A 114 1.34 -13.16 8.70
CA TYR A 114 0.14 -13.58 9.45
C TYR A 114 0.36 -14.66 10.49
N ASP A 115 1.46 -15.41 10.45
CA ASP A 115 1.72 -16.48 11.43
C ASP A 115 2.16 -15.93 12.80
N GLY A 116 2.33 -14.62 12.93
CA GLY A 116 2.61 -13.93 14.19
C GLY A 116 1.99 -12.54 14.30
N LYS A 117 2.31 -11.83 15.40
CA LYS A 117 1.89 -10.44 15.66
C LYS A 117 2.74 -9.41 14.89
N VAL A 118 3.21 -9.76 13.69
CA VAL A 118 4.07 -8.91 12.86
C VAL A 118 3.24 -7.81 12.21
N ARG A 119 3.69 -6.55 12.29
CA ARG A 119 3.06 -5.40 11.61
C ARG A 119 3.84 -4.96 10.38
N HIS A 120 5.15 -5.17 10.38
CA HIS A 120 6.04 -4.91 9.25
C HIS A 120 7.28 -5.79 9.36
N ILE A 121 7.96 -5.96 8.23
CA ILE A 121 9.25 -6.63 8.12
C ILE A 121 10.05 -5.99 6.98
N ILE A 122 11.37 -5.88 7.17
CA ILE A 122 12.29 -5.61 6.07
C ILE A 122 12.76 -6.95 5.53
N ILE A 123 12.41 -7.22 4.28
CA ILE A 123 12.83 -8.40 3.53
C ILE A 123 14.10 -8.00 2.77
N ASP A 124 15.18 -8.73 3.04
CA ASP A 124 16.47 -8.57 2.38
C ASP A 124 17.13 -9.95 2.19
N GLU A 125 18.43 -9.98 1.92
CA GLU A 125 19.21 -11.20 1.65
C GLU A 125 19.10 -12.30 2.73
N ARG A 126 18.71 -11.93 3.96
CA ARG A 126 18.45 -12.89 5.05
C ARG A 126 17.19 -13.73 4.83
N PHE A 127 16.33 -13.30 3.90
CA PHE A 127 15.08 -13.95 3.50
C PHE A 127 15.07 -14.17 1.97
N PRO A 128 15.98 -14.99 1.42
CA PRO A 128 16.22 -15.03 -0.03
C PRO A 128 15.01 -15.51 -0.84
N ASP A 129 14.25 -16.47 -0.31
CA ASP A 129 13.04 -16.98 -0.97
C ASP A 129 11.92 -15.93 -0.98
N GLU A 130 11.73 -15.23 0.14
CA GLU A 130 10.72 -14.19 0.30
C GLU A 130 11.09 -12.93 -0.48
N LEU A 131 12.38 -12.59 -0.52
CA LEU A 131 12.91 -11.50 -1.34
C LEU A 131 12.67 -11.79 -2.83
N ARG A 132 12.86 -13.04 -3.27
CA ARG A 132 12.55 -13.47 -4.64
C ARG A 132 11.05 -13.38 -4.93
N GLU A 133 10.18 -13.85 -4.03
CA GLU A 133 8.72 -13.72 -4.18
C GLU A 133 8.27 -12.26 -4.24
N ALA A 134 8.79 -11.41 -3.36
CA ALA A 134 8.48 -9.98 -3.33
C ALA A 134 8.91 -9.28 -4.62
N ASN A 135 10.12 -9.56 -5.12
CA ASN A 135 10.58 -9.03 -6.41
C ASN A 135 9.74 -9.53 -7.58
N ASN A 136 9.32 -10.80 -7.58
CA ASN A 136 8.43 -11.34 -8.62
C ASN A 136 7.06 -10.66 -8.60
N LEU A 137 6.48 -10.44 -7.42
CA LEU A 137 5.25 -9.67 -7.25
C LEU A 137 5.40 -8.26 -7.81
N ILE A 138 6.46 -7.53 -7.42
CA ILE A 138 6.77 -6.19 -7.93
C ILE A 138 6.84 -6.19 -9.46
N ARG A 139 7.60 -7.11 -10.06
CA ARG A 139 7.73 -7.20 -11.51
C ARG A 139 6.40 -7.45 -12.20
N ARG A 140 5.58 -8.38 -11.69
CA ARG A 140 4.24 -8.68 -12.23
C ARG A 140 3.34 -7.44 -12.17
N SER A 141 3.27 -6.77 -11.01
CA SER A 141 2.42 -5.60 -10.82
C SER A 141 2.82 -4.40 -11.68
N LEU A 142 4.10 -4.29 -12.06
CA LEU A 142 4.62 -3.21 -12.89
C LEU A 142 4.60 -3.53 -14.40
N SER A 143 4.76 -4.81 -14.77
CA SER A 143 4.79 -5.26 -16.16
C SER A 143 3.42 -5.24 -16.84
N ASN A 144 2.34 -5.26 -16.05
CA ASN A 144 1.00 -5.01 -16.57
C ASN A 144 0.87 -3.54 -16.99
N LYS A 145 1.33 -3.23 -18.21
CA LYS A 145 0.83 -2.12 -19.00
C LYS A 145 -0.52 -2.54 -19.58
N ILE A 146 -1.60 -2.27 -18.86
CA ILE A 146 -2.88 -1.97 -19.48
C ILE A 146 -3.23 -0.53 -19.10
N SER A 147 -3.72 0.16 -20.13
CA SER A 147 -3.75 1.59 -20.41
C SER A 147 -4.60 2.48 -19.47
N PRO A 148 -4.40 3.81 -19.55
CA PRO A 148 -4.99 4.78 -18.64
C PRO A 148 -6.49 4.95 -18.90
N THR A 149 -7.35 4.43 -18.03
CA THR A 149 -8.61 5.09 -17.67
C THR A 149 -9.19 4.41 -16.43
N VAL A 150 -8.90 4.94 -15.24
CA VAL A 150 -9.99 5.04 -14.27
C VAL A 150 -10.96 6.02 -14.90
N SER A 151 -11.87 5.53 -15.74
CA SER A 151 -13.10 6.27 -15.96
C SER A 151 -13.69 6.39 -14.57
N MET A 152 -13.68 7.60 -14.03
CA MET A 152 -14.57 7.94 -12.95
C MET A 152 -15.97 7.54 -13.43
N ARG A 153 -16.44 6.36 -13.04
CA ARG A 153 -17.87 6.16 -12.91
C ARG A 153 -18.28 7.17 -11.86
N ARG A 154 -18.70 8.35 -12.33
CA ARG A 154 -19.51 9.29 -11.56
C ARG A 154 -20.69 8.46 -11.08
N ASN A 155 -20.59 7.92 -9.88
CA ASN A 155 -21.74 7.34 -9.22
C ASN A 155 -22.63 8.54 -8.90
N ARG A 156 -23.54 8.80 -9.84
CA ARG A 156 -24.63 9.73 -9.66
C ARG A 156 -25.41 9.25 -8.43
N ARG A 157 -25.53 10.15 -7.45
CA ARG A 157 -26.52 10.18 -6.37
C ARG A 157 -26.27 9.23 -5.20
N CYS A 158 -25.44 9.66 -4.25
CA CYS A 158 -25.83 9.51 -2.85
C CYS A 158 -26.84 10.64 -2.55
N LYS A 159 -28.11 10.28 -2.30
CA LYS A 159 -29.08 11.24 -1.75
C LYS A 159 -28.63 11.61 -0.32
N PRO A 160 -28.62 12.89 0.06
CA PRO A 160 -28.36 13.26 1.44
C PRO A 160 -29.48 12.74 2.35
N PRO A 161 -29.18 12.35 3.59
CA PRO A 161 -30.19 11.94 4.55
C PRO A 161 -31.05 13.14 4.92
N GLN A 162 -32.36 13.06 4.65
CA GLN A 162 -33.31 14.06 5.14
C GLN A 162 -33.45 13.91 6.66
N ARG A 163 -32.98 14.90 7.41
CA ARG A 163 -33.32 15.10 8.82
C ARG A 163 -34.60 15.92 8.89
N GLY A 164 -35.63 15.32 9.49
CA GLY A 164 -36.43 15.88 10.58
C GLY A 164 -37.38 17.06 10.34
N MET A 165 -38.62 16.84 10.78
CA MET A 165 -39.47 17.77 11.56
C MET A 165 -40.27 18.83 10.78
N GLU A 166 -41.61 18.77 10.84
CA GLU A 166 -42.39 19.50 11.84
C GLU A 166 -43.86 19.06 11.86
N CYS A 167 -44.44 19.13 13.06
CA CYS A 167 -45.85 19.01 13.37
C CYS A 167 -46.58 20.29 13.01
N GLY A 168 -47.83 20.16 12.55
CA GLY A 168 -48.79 21.25 12.35
C GLY A 168 -50.14 20.66 12.01
#